data_AF-A0A0Q8DYZ6-F1
#
_entry.id   AF-A0A0Q8DYZ6-F1
#
_cell.length_a   1.000
_cell.length_b   1.000
_cell.length_c   1.000
_cell.angle_alpha   90.00
_cell.angle_beta   90.00
_cell.angle_gamma   90.00
#
_symmetry.space_group_name_H-M   'P 1'
#
loop_
_entity.id
_entity.type
_entity.pdbx_description
1 polymer ?
#
loop_
_entity_poly.entity_id
_entity_poly.type
_entity_poly.pdbx_seq_one_letter_code
_entity_poly.pdbx_strand_id
1 'polypeptide(L)'
;MTPDANCLNGVLEACGRPLVYSRHHWLLYKGEYQVRAGLRGALEAVGARDPREWDDDEADLVLTLFALDLSAVGLDELLDRADSSAVRATLLQRHALYAGVLDPTEEPPAALLDLARRVAGMRPLFAASHEPYSVIDGRAWYRTEGLVPRGEIDAAVLSDAVDDMLRTEFGVPPGAPAGERIREATRTAIAKDGDSAAVLRGIMSAALVDPTLRADHVTVTCPLGDMLDRPHEMTTSDAFFTETQLRDGIELGDYAEQLGHESADQLQRTIRARMLKLKRGAIRSLYGPGCMQGQFVEKHGGHMVFRNEDAHYRGHQSIGCSSGGRAAFALRYRHDGDERELTPMIGDFRVVRMSQDESETFTADDLRHAVRYGEWIRAAVEETYALGAVLRADPPKAA
;
A
#
# COMPACT_ATOMS: atom_id res chain seq x y z
N MET A 1 -10.32 -19.53 6.92
CA MET A 1 -11.75 -19.87 6.76
C MET A 1 -12.54 -18.58 6.68
N THR A 2 -13.43 -18.43 5.72
CA THR A 2 -14.38 -17.31 5.71
C THR A 2 -15.37 -17.52 6.87
N PRO A 3 -15.61 -16.54 7.75
CA PRO A 3 -16.56 -16.70 8.84
C PRO A 3 -17.93 -17.06 8.28
N ASP A 4 -18.66 -17.97 8.93
CA ASP A 4 -20.02 -18.30 8.52
C ASP A 4 -20.95 -17.13 8.83
N ALA A 5 -21.21 -16.32 7.81
CA ALA A 5 -22.11 -15.16 7.88
C ALA A 5 -23.56 -15.53 8.25
N ASN A 6 -23.91 -16.82 8.29
CA ASN A 6 -25.23 -17.31 8.67
C ASN A 6 -25.34 -17.65 10.17
N CYS A 7 -24.27 -17.49 10.95
CA CYS A 7 -24.32 -17.63 12.40
C CYS A 7 -23.71 -16.41 13.11
N LEU A 8 -24.23 -16.10 14.30
CA LEU A 8 -23.81 -14.95 15.10
C LEU A 8 -22.31 -14.95 15.40
N ASN A 9 -21.75 -16.12 15.73
CA ASN A 9 -20.33 -16.24 16.04
C ASN A 9 -19.46 -15.90 14.83
N GLY A 10 -19.88 -16.28 13.60
CA GLY A 10 -19.19 -15.91 12.38
C GLY A 10 -19.27 -14.41 12.09
N VAL A 11 -20.42 -13.77 12.36
CA VAL A 11 -20.58 -12.31 12.25
C VAL A 11 -19.64 -11.60 13.23
N LEU A 12 -19.61 -12.00 14.49
CA LEU A 12 -18.76 -11.38 15.51
C LEU A 12 -17.26 -11.57 15.22
N GLU A 13 -16.86 -12.74 14.68
CA GLU A 13 -15.50 -12.98 14.21
C GLU A 13 -15.12 -12.03 13.06
N ALA A 14 -16.04 -11.82 12.10
CA ALA A 14 -15.84 -10.88 11.00
C ALA A 14 -15.70 -9.43 11.51
N CYS A 15 -16.54 -8.99 12.46
CA CYS A 15 -16.47 -7.65 13.06
C CYS A 15 -15.11 -7.35 13.73
N GLY A 16 -14.40 -8.37 14.20
CA GLY A 16 -13.08 -8.22 14.80
C GLY A 16 -12.01 -7.75 13.82
N ARG A 17 -12.17 -8.01 12.51
CA ARG A 17 -11.15 -7.77 11.48
C ARG A 17 -10.95 -6.26 11.23
N PRO A 18 -11.96 -5.44 10.91
CA PRO A 18 -11.76 -3.99 10.72
C PRO A 18 -11.10 -3.30 11.92
N LEU A 19 -11.36 -3.81 13.13
CA LEU A 19 -10.79 -3.28 14.36
C LEU A 19 -9.28 -3.49 14.46
N VAL A 20 -8.65 -4.45 13.78
CA VAL A 20 -7.19 -4.67 13.91
C VAL A 20 -6.37 -3.50 13.33
N TYR A 21 -6.93 -2.69 12.43
CA TYR A 21 -6.16 -1.85 11.49
C TYR A 21 -6.10 -0.35 11.78
N SER A 22 -6.91 0.17 12.70
CA SER A 22 -6.86 1.60 13.06
C SER A 22 -5.83 1.87 14.16
N ARG A 23 -4.83 2.73 13.90
CA ARG A 23 -3.80 3.08 14.90
C ARG A 23 -4.04 4.41 15.61
N HIS A 24 -4.85 5.32 15.06
CA HIS A 24 -4.99 6.69 15.58
C HIS A 24 -6.36 7.32 15.33
N HIS A 25 -7.39 6.50 15.09
CA HIS A 25 -8.72 7.04 14.82
C HIS A 25 -9.54 7.03 16.11
N TRP A 26 -9.98 8.22 16.52
CA TRP A 26 -10.95 8.42 17.60
C TRP A 26 -12.32 8.46 16.96
N LEU A 27 -13.18 7.51 17.28
CA LEU A 27 -14.53 7.44 16.74
C LEU A 27 -15.53 7.59 17.89
N LEU A 28 -16.54 8.42 17.67
CA LEU A 28 -17.64 8.55 18.60
C LEU A 28 -18.44 7.23 18.65
N TYR A 29 -18.60 6.70 19.86
CA TYR A 29 -19.45 5.55 20.18
C TYR A 29 -20.10 5.80 21.55
N LYS A 30 -21.44 5.70 21.63
CA LYS A 30 -22.23 6.04 22.82
C LYS A 30 -21.92 7.43 23.41
N GLY A 31 -21.69 8.41 22.54
CA GLY A 31 -21.39 9.80 22.94
C GLY A 31 -19.96 10.03 23.45
N GLU A 32 -19.10 9.01 23.45
CA GLU A 32 -17.70 9.11 23.87
C GLU A 32 -16.74 8.79 22.73
N TYR A 33 -15.62 9.49 22.67
CA TYR A 33 -14.57 9.18 21.71
C TYR A 33 -13.80 7.94 22.14
N GLN A 34 -13.95 6.87 21.36
CA GLN A 34 -13.27 5.60 21.59
C GLN A 34 -12.09 5.47 20.64
N VAL A 35 -10.96 5.01 21.19
CA VAL A 35 -9.88 4.45 20.38
C VAL A 35 -10.20 3.00 20.04
N ARG A 36 -9.48 2.42 19.06
CA ARG A 36 -9.58 1.01 18.66
C ARG A 36 -9.75 0.02 19.82
N ALA A 37 -8.94 0.16 20.88
CA ALA A 37 -8.99 -0.77 22.02
C ALA A 37 -10.33 -0.71 22.75
N GLY A 38 -10.93 0.50 22.84
CA GLY A 38 -12.27 0.70 23.39
C GLY A 38 -13.35 0.04 22.53
N LEU A 39 -13.31 0.26 21.20
CA LEU A 39 -14.25 -0.39 20.27
C LEU A 39 -14.13 -1.92 20.27
N ARG A 40 -12.91 -2.45 20.40
CA ARG A 40 -12.68 -3.89 20.57
C ARG A 40 -13.26 -4.41 21.89
N GLY A 41 -13.03 -3.72 22.99
CA GLY A 41 -13.63 -4.08 24.27
C GLY A 41 -15.15 -4.05 24.23
N ALA A 42 -15.73 -3.07 23.51
CA ALA A 42 -17.17 -2.99 23.28
C ALA A 42 -17.67 -4.21 22.47
N LEU A 43 -17.03 -4.56 21.36
CA LEU A 43 -17.39 -5.75 20.58
C LEU A 43 -17.30 -7.04 21.40
N GLU A 44 -16.25 -7.22 22.20
CA GLU A 44 -16.06 -8.38 23.07
C GLU A 44 -17.16 -8.44 24.15
N ALA A 45 -17.53 -7.32 24.76
CA ALA A 45 -18.60 -7.24 25.76
C ALA A 45 -20.01 -7.48 25.17
N VAL A 46 -20.25 -7.02 23.94
CA VAL A 46 -21.49 -7.29 23.19
C VAL A 46 -21.58 -8.77 22.84
N GLY A 47 -20.50 -9.35 22.31
CA GLY A 47 -20.46 -10.76 21.92
C GLY A 47 -20.59 -11.76 23.07
N ALA A 48 -20.40 -11.33 24.32
CA ALA A 48 -20.57 -12.16 25.51
C ALA A 48 -22.02 -12.24 26.03
N ARG A 49 -22.96 -11.48 25.45
CA ARG A 49 -24.37 -11.39 25.88
C ARG A 49 -25.34 -11.86 24.81
N ASP A 50 -26.57 -12.17 25.20
CA ASP A 50 -27.64 -12.54 24.26
C ASP A 50 -27.97 -11.35 23.34
N PRO A 51 -28.07 -11.53 22.00
CA PRO A 51 -28.40 -10.44 21.08
C PRO A 51 -29.70 -9.69 21.38
N ARG A 52 -30.64 -10.33 22.09
CA ARG A 52 -31.91 -9.69 22.51
C ARG A 52 -31.72 -8.67 23.63
N GLU A 53 -30.55 -8.64 24.25
CA GLU A 53 -30.17 -7.71 25.33
C GLU A 53 -29.29 -6.57 24.83
N TRP A 54 -28.97 -6.53 23.53
CA TRP A 54 -28.21 -5.45 22.94
C TRP A 54 -29.09 -4.21 22.82
N ASP A 55 -28.49 -3.04 23.11
CA ASP A 55 -29.14 -1.78 22.77
C ASP A 55 -28.86 -1.39 21.30
N ASP A 56 -29.55 -0.34 20.84
CA ASP A 56 -29.48 0.10 19.44
C ASP A 56 -28.05 0.46 19.01
N ASP A 57 -27.28 1.11 19.87
CA ASP A 57 -25.88 1.48 19.61
C ASP A 57 -24.98 0.24 19.47
N GLU A 58 -25.21 -0.80 20.28
CA GLU A 58 -24.47 -2.06 20.21
C GLU A 58 -24.79 -2.85 18.95
N ALA A 59 -26.07 -2.93 18.58
CA ALA A 59 -26.50 -3.53 17.33
C ALA A 59 -25.93 -2.76 16.12
N ASP A 60 -25.91 -1.43 16.19
CA ASP A 60 -25.37 -0.56 15.15
C ASP A 60 -23.84 -0.70 15.00
N LEU A 61 -23.11 -0.85 16.11
CA LEU A 61 -21.66 -1.13 16.08
C LEU A 61 -21.37 -2.46 15.39
N VAL A 62 -22.10 -3.53 15.72
CA VAL A 62 -21.92 -4.85 15.08
C VAL A 62 -22.24 -4.76 13.59
N LEU A 63 -23.37 -4.13 13.22
CA LEU A 63 -23.76 -3.92 11.83
C LEU A 63 -22.72 -3.12 11.04
N THR A 64 -22.20 -2.05 11.64
CA THR A 64 -21.15 -1.17 11.10
C THR A 64 -19.88 -1.96 10.82
N LEU A 65 -19.35 -2.67 11.82
CA LEU A 65 -18.13 -3.45 11.68
C LEU A 65 -18.30 -4.58 10.67
N PHE A 66 -19.47 -5.21 10.64
CA PHE A 66 -19.75 -6.27 9.67
C PHE A 66 -19.83 -5.72 8.23
N ALA A 67 -20.47 -4.57 8.03
CA ALA A 67 -20.51 -3.91 6.73
C ALA A 67 -19.11 -3.51 6.22
N LEU A 68 -18.23 -3.05 7.12
CA LEU A 68 -16.83 -2.73 6.79
C LEU A 68 -16.04 -3.97 6.37
N ASP A 69 -16.21 -5.09 7.08
CA ASP A 69 -15.58 -6.37 6.71
C ASP A 69 -16.07 -6.85 5.33
N LEU A 70 -17.39 -6.88 5.11
CA LEU A 70 -17.99 -7.30 3.84
C LEU A 70 -17.51 -6.47 2.64
N SER A 71 -17.32 -5.16 2.85
CA SER A 71 -16.88 -4.23 1.80
C SER A 71 -15.35 -4.13 1.66
N ALA A 72 -14.58 -4.80 2.53
CA ALA A 72 -13.13 -4.70 2.62
C ALA A 72 -12.62 -3.25 2.83
N VAL A 73 -13.39 -2.44 3.54
CA VAL A 73 -13.11 -1.03 3.85
C VAL A 73 -12.49 -0.89 5.23
N GLY A 74 -11.46 -0.04 5.34
CA GLY A 74 -10.79 0.23 6.61
C GLY A 74 -11.64 1.11 7.54
N LEU A 75 -11.60 0.83 8.84
CA LEU A 75 -12.29 1.65 9.86
C LEU A 75 -11.83 3.13 9.87
N ASP A 76 -10.60 3.40 9.45
CA ASP A 76 -10.01 4.73 9.37
C ASP A 76 -10.53 5.60 8.22
N GLU A 77 -11.45 5.07 7.42
CA GLU A 77 -12.16 5.84 6.39
C GLU A 77 -13.44 6.48 6.89
N LEU A 78 -13.86 6.13 8.11
CA LEU A 78 -14.84 6.91 8.85
C LEU A 78 -14.14 8.15 9.41
N LEU A 79 -14.81 9.30 9.48
CA LEU A 79 -14.16 10.57 9.89
C LEU A 79 -14.24 10.84 11.39
N ASP A 80 -15.42 10.62 11.99
CA ASP A 80 -15.74 11.09 13.33
C ASP A 80 -16.54 10.08 14.17
N ARG A 81 -17.26 9.16 13.53
CA ARG A 81 -18.20 8.25 14.19
C ARG A 81 -18.16 6.84 13.59
N ALA A 82 -18.40 5.85 14.45
CA ALA A 82 -18.44 4.43 14.10
C ALA A 82 -19.88 3.92 14.03
N ASP A 83 -20.72 4.56 13.21
CA ASP A 83 -22.14 4.22 13.08
C ASP A 83 -22.54 3.84 11.64
N SER A 84 -23.68 3.18 11.50
CA SER A 84 -24.15 2.64 10.21
C SER A 84 -24.39 3.72 9.17
N SER A 85 -24.74 4.94 9.59
CA SER A 85 -24.97 6.06 8.70
C SER A 85 -23.66 6.63 8.13
N ALA A 86 -22.59 6.64 8.91
CA ALA A 86 -21.25 6.99 8.45
C ALA A 86 -20.71 5.95 7.46
N VAL A 87 -20.82 4.66 7.79
CA VAL A 87 -20.44 3.58 6.86
C VAL A 87 -21.26 3.66 5.58
N ARG A 88 -22.57 3.89 5.67
CA ARG A 88 -23.44 4.05 4.50
C ARG A 88 -22.98 5.21 3.62
N ALA A 89 -22.63 6.35 4.20
CA ALA A 89 -22.14 7.51 3.44
C ALA A 89 -20.85 7.17 2.67
N THR A 90 -19.88 6.53 3.32
CA THR A 90 -18.64 6.08 2.69
C THR A 90 -18.89 5.07 1.56
N LEU A 91 -19.80 4.11 1.77
CA LEU A 91 -20.13 3.12 0.75
C LEU A 91 -20.91 3.71 -0.43
N LEU A 92 -21.76 4.70 -0.21
CA LEU A 92 -22.46 5.41 -1.30
C LEU A 92 -21.48 6.18 -2.17
N GLN A 93 -20.47 6.83 -1.58
CA GLN A 93 -19.42 7.52 -2.34
C GLN A 93 -18.65 6.53 -3.23
N ARG A 94 -18.27 5.36 -2.68
CA ARG A 94 -17.62 4.30 -3.46
C ARG A 94 -18.50 3.71 -4.54
N HIS A 95 -19.76 3.44 -4.21
CA HIS A 95 -20.71 2.94 -5.19
C HIS A 95 -20.83 3.91 -6.36
N ALA A 96 -21.03 5.21 -6.09
CA ALA A 96 -21.10 6.23 -7.14
C ALA A 96 -19.83 6.27 -8.00
N LEU A 97 -18.66 6.14 -7.37
CA LEU A 97 -17.37 6.08 -8.05
C LEU A 97 -17.27 4.88 -9.00
N TYR A 98 -17.63 3.69 -8.54
CA TYR A 98 -17.56 2.47 -9.35
C TYR A 98 -18.67 2.40 -10.41
N ALA A 99 -19.90 2.79 -10.07
CA ALA A 99 -21.03 2.85 -10.99
C ALA A 99 -20.74 3.83 -12.13
N GLY A 100 -20.15 4.99 -11.83
CA GLY A 100 -19.76 5.96 -12.87
C GLY A 100 -18.85 5.39 -13.97
N VAL A 101 -18.13 4.30 -13.68
CA VAL A 101 -17.28 3.58 -14.64
C VAL A 101 -17.95 2.35 -15.22
N LEU A 102 -18.65 1.56 -14.40
CA LEU A 102 -19.22 0.27 -14.79
C LEU A 102 -20.61 0.38 -15.42
N ASP A 103 -21.50 1.14 -14.80
CA ASP A 103 -22.88 1.40 -15.23
C ASP A 103 -23.39 2.69 -14.55
N PRO A 104 -23.34 3.85 -15.22
CA PRO A 104 -23.77 5.12 -14.64
C PRO A 104 -25.26 5.21 -14.31
N THR A 105 -26.07 4.24 -14.76
CA THR A 105 -27.51 4.19 -14.49
C THR A 105 -27.87 3.34 -13.27
N GLU A 106 -26.88 2.68 -12.68
CA GLU A 106 -27.07 1.81 -11.54
C GLU A 106 -27.38 2.60 -10.26
N GLU A 107 -28.49 2.26 -9.62
CA GLU A 107 -28.90 2.82 -8.34
C GLU A 107 -28.34 2.01 -7.16
N PRO A 108 -27.86 2.66 -6.08
CA PRO A 108 -27.30 1.97 -4.93
C PRO A 108 -28.39 1.21 -4.15
N PRO A 109 -28.08 0.00 -3.63
CA PRO A 109 -28.99 -0.71 -2.73
C PRO A 109 -29.38 0.11 -1.49
N ALA A 110 -30.65 0.00 -1.07
CA ALA A 110 -31.16 0.73 0.09
C ALA A 110 -30.57 0.22 1.42
N ALA A 111 -30.51 -1.10 1.59
CA ALA A 111 -30.02 -1.76 2.80
C ALA A 111 -28.48 -1.73 2.87
N LEU A 112 -27.92 -1.41 4.04
CA LEU A 112 -26.49 -1.22 4.25
C LEU A 112 -25.66 -2.46 3.87
N LEU A 113 -26.06 -3.66 4.29
CA LEU A 113 -25.32 -4.88 4.01
C LEU A 113 -25.35 -5.25 2.52
N ASP A 114 -26.44 -4.95 1.83
CA ASP A 114 -26.54 -5.17 0.38
C ASP A 114 -25.68 -4.17 -0.39
N LEU A 115 -25.63 -2.91 0.07
CA LEU A 115 -24.72 -1.90 -0.46
C LEU A 115 -23.26 -2.33 -0.25
N ALA A 116 -22.89 -2.83 0.94
CA ALA A 116 -21.55 -3.33 1.24
C ALA A 116 -21.14 -4.49 0.31
N ARG A 117 -22.01 -5.48 0.15
CA ARG A 117 -21.80 -6.59 -0.79
C ARG A 117 -21.70 -6.11 -2.23
N ARG A 118 -22.51 -5.13 -2.62
CA ARG A 118 -22.49 -4.59 -3.98
C ARG A 118 -21.17 -3.90 -4.28
N VAL A 119 -20.71 -3.01 -3.40
CA VAL A 119 -19.39 -2.36 -3.50
C VAL A 119 -18.27 -3.40 -3.59
N ALA A 120 -18.29 -4.44 -2.74
CA ALA A 120 -17.32 -5.52 -2.81
C ALA A 120 -17.33 -6.27 -4.14
N GLY A 121 -18.53 -6.53 -4.70
CA GLY A 121 -18.71 -7.19 -5.99
C GLY A 121 -18.33 -6.33 -7.20
N MET A 122 -18.47 -5.00 -7.09
CA MET A 122 -18.07 -4.05 -8.13
C MET A 122 -16.56 -3.87 -8.21
N ARG A 123 -15.85 -3.90 -7.08
CA ARG A 123 -14.40 -3.69 -6.99
C ARG A 123 -13.58 -4.52 -8.00
N PRO A 124 -13.74 -5.86 -8.14
CA PRO A 124 -12.98 -6.64 -9.12
C PRO A 124 -13.34 -6.31 -10.57
N LEU A 125 -14.61 -6.00 -10.85
CA LEU A 125 -15.05 -5.59 -12.19
C LEU A 125 -14.43 -4.25 -12.59
N PHE A 126 -14.40 -3.32 -11.63
CA PHE A 126 -13.78 -2.02 -11.75
C PHE A 126 -12.25 -2.14 -11.94
N ALA A 127 -11.61 -2.97 -11.12
CA ALA A 127 -10.17 -3.21 -11.16
C ALA A 127 -9.69 -3.83 -12.49
N ALA A 128 -10.58 -4.33 -13.35
CA ALA A 128 -10.24 -4.82 -14.68
C ALA A 128 -9.85 -3.69 -15.65
N SER A 129 -10.36 -2.46 -15.45
CA SER A 129 -10.12 -1.33 -16.34
C SER A 129 -9.42 -0.15 -15.67
N HIS A 130 -9.39 -0.10 -14.34
CA HIS A 130 -8.81 0.98 -13.57
C HIS A 130 -7.98 0.47 -12.40
N GLU A 131 -7.04 1.29 -11.94
CA GLU A 131 -6.33 1.12 -10.68
C GLU A 131 -6.92 2.07 -9.61
N PRO A 132 -7.43 1.54 -8.49
CA PRO A 132 -7.85 2.36 -7.37
C PRO A 132 -6.62 2.90 -6.63
N TYR A 133 -6.67 4.16 -6.22
CA TYR A 133 -5.69 4.75 -5.33
C TYR A 133 -6.37 5.56 -4.26
N SER A 134 -5.65 5.81 -3.17
CA SER A 134 -6.16 6.62 -2.08
C SER A 134 -5.40 7.93 -1.98
N VAL A 135 -6.13 9.03 -1.80
CA VAL A 135 -5.53 10.33 -1.49
C VAL A 135 -5.56 10.51 0.02
N ILE A 136 -4.40 10.81 0.58
CA ILE A 136 -4.24 11.22 1.98
C ILE A 136 -3.85 12.68 1.97
N ASP A 137 -4.72 13.52 2.49
CA ASP A 137 -4.36 14.89 2.85
C ASP A 137 -3.92 14.87 4.32
N GLY A 138 -2.68 15.24 4.59
CA GLY A 138 -2.19 15.32 5.96
C GLY A 138 -2.98 16.36 6.77
N ARG A 139 -3.42 17.48 6.16
CA ARG A 139 -4.05 18.62 6.86
C ARG A 139 -5.36 18.26 7.57
N ALA A 140 -6.10 17.32 7.01
CA ALA A 140 -7.21 16.68 7.67
C ALA A 140 -7.17 15.22 7.27
N TRP A 141 -7.14 14.31 8.25
CA TRP A 141 -7.03 12.85 8.05
C TRP A 141 -8.28 12.24 7.40
N TYR A 142 -8.70 12.77 6.25
CA TYR A 142 -9.72 12.19 5.40
C TYR A 142 -9.04 11.48 4.24
N ARG A 143 -9.50 10.26 3.97
CA ARG A 143 -9.07 9.45 2.85
C ARG A 143 -10.15 9.52 1.78
N THR A 144 -9.77 9.82 0.54
CA THR A 144 -10.66 9.65 -0.61
C THR A 144 -10.10 8.61 -1.56
N GLU A 145 -11.00 7.92 -2.26
CA GLU A 145 -10.64 6.99 -3.31
C GLU A 145 -10.66 7.74 -4.65
N GLY A 146 -9.57 7.65 -5.38
CA GLY A 146 -9.43 8.13 -6.74
C GLY A 146 -9.14 6.97 -7.68
N LEU A 147 -9.31 7.23 -8.99
CA LEU A 147 -9.21 6.21 -10.02
C LEU A 147 -8.24 6.63 -11.11
N VAL A 148 -7.38 5.70 -11.52
CA VAL A 148 -6.53 5.85 -12.72
C VAL A 148 -6.95 4.79 -13.74
N PRO A 149 -7.41 5.17 -14.94
CA PRO A 149 -7.58 4.24 -16.04
C PRO A 149 -6.30 3.45 -16.32
N ARG A 150 -6.38 2.12 -16.37
CA ARG A 150 -5.22 1.25 -16.68
C ARG A 150 -4.57 1.59 -18.02
N GLY A 151 -5.38 2.00 -19.00
CA GLY A 151 -4.89 2.41 -20.33
C GLY A 151 -3.99 3.65 -20.31
N GLU A 152 -3.98 4.42 -19.22
CA GLU A 152 -3.08 5.55 -19.03
C GLU A 152 -1.79 5.17 -18.27
N ILE A 153 -1.72 3.94 -17.75
CA ILE A 153 -0.52 3.37 -17.14
C ILE A 153 0.22 2.59 -18.23
N ASP A 154 1.06 3.27 -19.00
CA ASP A 154 1.83 2.65 -20.08
C ASP A 154 3.02 1.84 -19.54
N ALA A 155 2.74 0.73 -18.87
CA ALA A 155 3.76 -0.19 -18.36
C ALA A 155 4.40 -1.07 -19.44
N ALA A 156 3.83 -1.10 -20.65
CA ALA A 156 4.33 -1.89 -21.77
C ALA A 156 5.50 -1.22 -22.50
N VAL A 157 5.61 0.12 -22.41
CA VAL A 157 6.65 0.93 -23.05
C VAL A 157 7.61 1.49 -22.01
N LEU A 158 8.89 1.16 -22.14
CA LEU A 158 9.96 1.67 -21.27
C LEU A 158 10.16 3.19 -21.47
N SER A 159 10.56 3.89 -20.42
CA SER A 159 11.12 5.23 -20.58
C SER A 159 12.51 5.15 -21.21
N ASP A 160 12.94 6.21 -21.89
CA ASP A 160 14.26 6.28 -22.55
C ASP A 160 15.39 5.94 -21.59
N ALA A 161 15.32 6.42 -20.34
CA ALA A 161 16.31 6.14 -19.31
C ALA A 161 16.37 4.65 -18.92
N VAL A 162 15.22 3.96 -18.83
CA VAL A 162 15.20 2.52 -18.56
C VAL A 162 15.65 1.74 -19.80
N ASP A 163 15.23 2.13 -21.00
CA ASP A 163 15.66 1.49 -22.25
C ASP A 163 17.19 1.53 -22.42
N ASP A 164 17.79 2.70 -22.21
CA ASP A 164 19.23 2.90 -22.32
C ASP A 164 20.00 2.07 -21.29
N MET A 165 19.54 2.06 -20.03
CA MET A 165 20.13 1.23 -18.97
C MET A 165 20.06 -0.27 -19.32
N LEU A 166 18.91 -0.78 -19.78
CA LEU A 166 18.78 -2.20 -20.16
C LEU A 166 19.74 -2.57 -21.30
N ARG A 167 19.96 -1.66 -22.26
CA ARG A 167 20.84 -1.88 -23.41
C ARG A 167 22.32 -1.79 -23.04
N THR A 168 22.70 -0.77 -22.30
CA THR A 168 24.12 -0.45 -22.03
C THR A 168 24.69 -1.26 -20.88
N GLU A 169 23.92 -1.48 -19.81
CA GLU A 169 24.40 -2.18 -18.62
C GLU A 169 24.14 -3.70 -18.68
N PHE A 170 23.02 -4.11 -19.28
CA PHE A 170 22.58 -5.51 -19.31
C PHE A 170 22.58 -6.15 -20.71
N GLY A 171 22.89 -5.39 -21.76
CA GLY A 171 22.99 -5.90 -23.13
C GLY A 171 21.67 -6.33 -23.76
N VAL A 172 20.51 -5.90 -23.23
CA VAL A 172 19.19 -6.34 -23.70
C VAL A 172 18.74 -5.50 -24.90
N PRO A 173 18.53 -6.10 -26.09
CA PRO A 173 18.16 -5.36 -27.29
C PRO A 173 16.75 -4.78 -27.22
N PRO A 174 16.44 -3.74 -28.02
CA PRO A 174 15.08 -3.22 -28.15
C PRO A 174 14.17 -4.17 -28.94
N GLY A 175 12.85 -4.00 -28.80
CA GLY A 175 11.84 -4.61 -29.66
C GLY A 175 10.86 -5.57 -28.96
N ALA A 176 11.23 -6.13 -27.82
CA ALA A 176 10.30 -6.89 -26.97
C ALA A 176 9.53 -5.95 -26.00
N PRO A 177 8.35 -6.36 -25.49
CA PRO A 177 7.63 -5.62 -24.47
C PRO A 177 8.48 -5.35 -23.22
N ALA A 178 8.24 -4.22 -22.54
CA ALA A 178 9.00 -3.79 -21.36
C ALA A 178 9.23 -4.91 -20.33
N GLY A 179 8.15 -5.62 -19.95
CA GLY A 179 8.21 -6.68 -18.96
C GLY A 179 9.14 -7.84 -19.35
N GLU A 180 9.18 -8.24 -20.62
CA GLU A 180 10.07 -9.31 -21.09
C GLU A 180 11.54 -8.87 -21.03
N ARG A 181 11.81 -7.63 -21.43
CA ARG A 181 13.17 -7.07 -21.42
C ARG A 181 13.71 -6.90 -20.00
N ILE A 182 12.85 -6.47 -19.07
CA ILE A 182 13.22 -6.38 -17.65
C ILE A 182 13.54 -7.76 -17.06
N ARG A 183 12.74 -8.78 -17.39
CA ARG A 183 13.02 -10.18 -16.99
C ARG A 183 14.33 -10.69 -17.57
N GLU A 184 14.63 -10.37 -18.83
CA GLU A 184 15.90 -10.72 -19.47
C GLU A 184 17.09 -10.07 -18.76
N ALA A 185 17.03 -8.75 -18.52
CA ALA A 185 18.08 -8.06 -17.76
C ALA A 185 18.23 -8.61 -16.35
N THR A 186 17.13 -8.99 -15.70
CA THR A 186 17.13 -9.63 -14.38
C THR A 186 17.87 -10.96 -14.40
N ARG A 187 17.63 -11.82 -15.40
CA ARG A 187 18.38 -13.07 -15.59
C ARG A 187 19.87 -12.81 -15.80
N THR A 188 20.22 -11.81 -16.62
CA THR A 188 21.61 -11.42 -16.85
C THR A 188 22.30 -10.96 -15.57
N ALA A 189 21.63 -10.11 -14.78
CA ALA A 189 22.15 -9.65 -13.48
C ALA A 189 22.38 -10.82 -12.52
N ILE A 190 21.40 -11.72 -12.38
CA ILE A 190 21.50 -12.87 -11.48
C ILE A 190 22.61 -13.83 -11.92
N ALA A 191 22.76 -14.07 -13.23
CA ALA A 191 23.82 -14.91 -13.75
C ALA A 191 25.22 -14.34 -13.48
N LYS A 192 25.34 -13.01 -13.42
CA LYS A 192 26.61 -12.31 -13.21
C LYS A 192 26.95 -12.12 -11.73
N ASP A 193 26.00 -11.62 -10.95
CA ASP A 193 26.21 -11.08 -9.60
C ASP A 193 25.51 -11.93 -8.51
N GLY A 194 24.64 -12.87 -8.90
CA GLY A 194 23.88 -13.73 -8.00
C GLY A 194 22.61 -13.09 -7.41
N ASP A 195 22.29 -11.86 -7.81
CA ASP A 195 21.05 -11.15 -7.48
C ASP A 195 20.67 -10.15 -8.59
N SER A 196 19.57 -9.42 -8.41
CA SER A 196 19.03 -8.45 -9.38
C SER A 196 18.95 -7.02 -8.84
N ALA A 197 19.64 -6.71 -7.74
CA ALA A 197 19.57 -5.40 -7.09
C ALA A 197 20.00 -4.26 -8.04
N ALA A 198 20.96 -4.52 -8.93
CA ALA A 198 21.40 -3.56 -9.95
C ALA A 198 20.27 -3.14 -10.90
N VAL A 199 19.40 -4.07 -11.33
CA VAL A 199 18.25 -3.77 -12.20
C VAL A 199 17.26 -2.86 -11.46
N LEU A 200 16.97 -3.16 -10.19
CA LEU A 200 16.09 -2.34 -9.35
C LEU A 200 16.65 -0.92 -9.19
N ARG A 201 17.95 -0.79 -8.90
CA ARG A 201 18.62 0.52 -8.79
C ARG A 201 18.57 1.30 -10.10
N GLY A 202 18.77 0.64 -11.25
CA GLY A 202 18.64 1.29 -12.56
C GLY A 202 17.24 1.86 -12.80
N ILE A 203 16.19 1.10 -12.46
CA ILE A 203 14.80 1.57 -12.56
C ILE A 203 14.53 2.74 -11.59
N MET A 204 15.06 2.66 -10.37
CA MET A 204 14.95 3.74 -9.37
C MET A 204 15.64 5.02 -9.84
N SER A 205 16.84 4.92 -10.43
CA SER A 205 17.57 6.06 -11.00
C SER A 205 16.79 6.70 -12.15
N ALA A 206 16.19 5.90 -13.03
CA ALA A 206 15.34 6.41 -14.10
C ALA A 206 14.12 7.17 -13.56
N ALA A 207 13.51 6.71 -12.46
CA ALA A 207 12.41 7.42 -11.82
C ALA A 207 12.82 8.77 -11.19
N LEU A 208 14.07 8.90 -10.72
CA LEU A 208 14.59 10.15 -10.13
C LEU A 208 14.81 11.25 -11.17
N VAL A 209 15.14 10.87 -12.40
CA VAL A 209 15.34 11.80 -13.53
C VAL A 209 14.09 11.98 -14.39
N ASP A 210 12.99 11.29 -14.07
CA ASP A 210 11.71 11.46 -14.76
C ASP A 210 11.16 12.89 -14.49
N PRO A 211 11.04 13.73 -15.54
CA PRO A 211 10.66 15.13 -15.38
C PRO A 211 9.21 15.31 -14.92
N THR A 212 8.35 14.31 -15.06
CA THR A 212 6.99 14.32 -14.50
C THR A 212 7.06 14.09 -13.00
N LEU A 213 7.76 13.03 -12.57
CA LEU A 213 7.80 12.65 -11.16
C LEU A 213 8.46 13.71 -10.28
N ARG A 214 9.51 14.38 -10.77
CA ARG A 214 10.27 15.36 -9.98
C ARG A 214 10.55 14.83 -8.58
N ALA A 215 10.97 13.57 -8.48
CA ALA A 215 11.24 12.88 -7.23
C ALA A 215 12.55 13.35 -6.59
N ASP A 216 12.54 13.69 -5.30
CA ASP A 216 13.78 13.98 -4.57
C ASP A 216 14.43 12.69 -4.07
N HIS A 217 13.59 11.75 -3.65
CA HIS A 217 14.03 10.39 -3.38
C HIS A 217 12.97 9.38 -3.78
N VAL A 218 13.44 8.18 -4.08
CA VAL A 218 12.60 7.02 -4.30
C VAL A 218 13.00 5.90 -3.37
N THR A 219 12.05 5.03 -3.02
CA THR A 219 12.34 3.91 -2.11
C THR A 219 11.58 2.68 -2.54
N VAL A 220 12.32 1.58 -2.74
CA VAL A 220 11.77 0.26 -2.97
C VAL A 220 11.78 -0.51 -1.67
N THR A 221 10.72 -1.25 -1.39
CA THR A 221 10.69 -2.22 -0.31
C THR A 221 9.91 -3.46 -0.72
N CYS A 222 10.57 -4.62 -0.63
CA CYS A 222 9.99 -5.93 -0.90
C CYS A 222 10.69 -7.00 -0.04
N PRO A 223 10.12 -8.21 0.12
CA PRO A 223 10.80 -9.31 0.78
C PRO A 223 12.10 -9.71 0.07
N LEU A 224 13.08 -10.27 0.78
CA LEU A 224 14.33 -10.72 0.14
C LEU A 224 14.12 -11.91 -0.82
N GLY A 225 13.17 -12.79 -0.49
CA GLY A 225 12.82 -13.99 -1.28
C GLY A 225 12.89 -15.32 -0.52
N ASP A 226 13.50 -15.35 0.66
CA ASP A 226 13.81 -16.55 1.46
C ASP A 226 12.72 -16.95 2.48
N MET A 227 11.73 -16.08 2.70
CA MET A 227 10.63 -16.29 3.65
C MET A 227 9.25 -16.13 3.00
N LEU A 228 9.17 -16.16 1.65
CA LEU A 228 7.94 -15.90 0.90
C LEU A 228 6.80 -16.86 1.28
N ASP A 229 7.13 -18.10 1.62
CA ASP A 229 6.22 -19.17 2.04
C ASP A 229 5.69 -19.02 3.48
N ARG A 230 6.41 -18.28 4.31
CA ARG A 230 6.08 -17.98 5.71
C ARG A 230 6.08 -16.48 5.98
N PRO A 231 5.23 -15.70 5.28
CA PRO A 231 5.25 -14.23 5.37
C PRO A 231 4.98 -13.71 6.78
N HIS A 232 4.26 -14.48 7.61
CA HIS A 232 4.00 -14.15 9.01
C HIS A 232 5.26 -14.11 9.89
N GLU A 233 6.37 -14.72 9.45
CA GLU A 233 7.65 -14.72 10.15
C GLU A 233 8.54 -13.53 9.78
N MET A 234 8.19 -12.74 8.74
CA MET A 234 8.92 -11.54 8.29
C MET A 234 8.79 -10.37 9.28
N THR A 235 9.28 -10.58 10.50
CA THR A 235 9.13 -9.68 11.64
C THR A 235 10.38 -8.86 11.91
N THR A 236 11.48 -9.20 11.24
CA THR A 236 12.80 -8.59 11.37
C THR A 236 13.15 -7.74 10.14
N SER A 237 14.10 -6.83 10.32
CA SER A 237 14.51 -5.87 9.28
C SER A 237 15.29 -6.50 8.12
N ASP A 238 15.92 -7.64 8.37
CA ASP A 238 16.62 -8.48 7.40
C ASP A 238 15.65 -9.28 6.52
N ALA A 239 14.37 -9.37 6.83
CA ALA A 239 13.38 -10.03 5.96
C ALA A 239 13.07 -9.26 4.67
N PHE A 240 13.53 -8.01 4.56
CA PHE A 240 13.16 -7.09 3.49
C PHE A 240 14.38 -6.50 2.81
N PHE A 241 14.34 -6.51 1.47
CA PHE A 241 15.11 -5.58 0.66
C PHE A 241 14.48 -4.19 0.83
N THR A 242 15.26 -3.21 1.27
CA THR A 242 14.82 -1.81 1.36
C THR A 242 15.95 -0.93 0.88
N GLU A 243 15.71 -0.28 -0.25
CA GLU A 243 16.70 0.57 -0.92
C GLU A 243 16.09 1.95 -1.14
N THR A 244 16.87 3.00 -0.85
CA THR A 244 16.50 4.38 -1.12
C THR A 244 17.54 4.98 -2.05
N GLN A 245 17.10 5.59 -3.14
CA GLN A 245 17.94 6.33 -4.08
C GLN A 245 17.51 7.81 -4.01
N LEU A 246 18.48 8.71 -4.13
CA LEU A 246 18.31 10.16 -4.04
C LEU A 246 18.66 10.79 -5.38
N ARG A 247 17.98 11.88 -5.73
CA ARG A 247 18.31 12.63 -6.95
C ARG A 247 19.72 13.21 -6.82
N ASP A 248 20.48 13.14 -7.90
CA ASP A 248 21.77 13.83 -8.03
C ASP A 248 21.61 15.35 -7.79
N GLY A 249 22.58 15.93 -7.09
CA GLY A 249 22.59 17.35 -6.77
C GLY A 249 21.77 17.75 -5.53
N ILE A 250 21.17 16.81 -4.82
CA ILE A 250 20.60 17.06 -3.48
C ILE A 250 21.74 17.06 -2.45
N GLU A 251 21.98 18.22 -1.83
CA GLU A 251 22.90 18.37 -0.70
C GLU A 251 22.29 17.74 0.55
N LEU A 252 22.41 16.41 0.67
CA LEU A 252 21.74 15.63 1.73
C LEU A 252 22.18 16.04 3.14
N GLY A 253 23.37 16.61 3.29
CA GLY A 253 23.87 17.15 4.56
C GLY A 253 23.04 18.33 5.06
N ASP A 254 22.81 19.32 4.18
CA ASP A 254 22.00 20.51 4.50
C ASP A 254 20.56 20.11 4.83
N TYR A 255 19.99 19.17 4.08
CA TYR A 255 18.67 18.62 4.35
C TYR A 255 18.60 17.84 5.66
N ALA A 256 19.62 17.02 5.94
CA ALA A 256 19.71 16.29 7.20
C ALA A 256 19.69 17.27 8.38
N GLU A 257 20.49 18.34 8.33
CA GLU A 257 20.53 19.38 9.35
C GLU A 257 19.17 20.07 9.53
N GLN A 258 18.51 20.47 8.43
CA GLN A 258 17.18 21.09 8.47
C GLN A 258 16.13 20.21 9.15
N LEU A 259 16.21 18.90 8.95
CA LEU A 259 15.31 17.91 9.54
C LEU A 259 15.74 17.46 10.95
N GLY A 260 16.83 18.02 11.49
CA GLY A 260 17.35 17.72 12.82
C GLY A 260 18.19 16.44 12.92
N HIS A 261 18.77 15.98 11.83
CA HIS A 261 19.73 14.88 11.79
C HIS A 261 21.17 15.38 11.84
N GLU A 262 22.03 14.62 12.50
CA GLU A 262 23.47 14.85 12.65
C GLU A 262 24.24 14.62 11.34
N SER A 263 23.68 13.82 10.41
CA SER A 263 24.32 13.56 9.11
C SER A 263 23.36 13.03 8.05
N ALA A 264 23.79 13.16 6.80
CA ALA A 264 23.20 12.53 5.61
C ALA A 264 22.96 11.02 5.81
N ASP A 265 23.93 10.30 6.39
CA ASP A 265 23.82 8.87 6.69
C ASP A 265 22.73 8.58 7.73
N GLN A 266 22.58 9.45 8.73
CA GLN A 266 21.52 9.29 9.73
C GLN A 266 20.14 9.48 9.11
N LEU A 267 19.97 10.45 8.20
CA LEU A 267 18.74 10.63 7.45
C LEU A 267 18.41 9.39 6.60
N GLN A 268 19.38 8.85 5.85
CA GLN A 268 19.18 7.62 5.06
C GLN A 268 18.78 6.42 5.94
N ARG A 269 19.47 6.22 7.08
CA ARG A 269 19.12 5.17 8.04
C ARG A 269 17.70 5.37 8.59
N THR A 270 17.28 6.62 8.81
CA THR A 270 15.93 6.94 9.30
C THR A 270 14.86 6.63 8.25
N ILE A 271 15.09 6.99 6.98
CA ILE A 271 14.19 6.63 5.86
C ILE A 271 14.01 5.11 5.80
N ARG A 272 15.12 4.37 5.79
CA ARG A 272 15.11 2.89 5.77
C ARG A 272 14.37 2.30 6.96
N ALA A 273 14.71 2.72 8.17
CA ALA A 273 14.10 2.23 9.41
C ALA A 273 12.58 2.48 9.43
N ARG A 274 12.15 3.62 8.91
CA ARG A 274 10.73 3.96 8.76
C ARG A 274 10.02 3.01 7.81
N MET A 275 10.60 2.75 6.63
CA MET A 275 9.99 1.83 5.66
C MET A 275 9.86 0.41 6.20
N LEU A 276 10.90 -0.08 6.89
CA LEU A 276 10.88 -1.37 7.57
C LEU A 276 9.84 -1.42 8.70
N LYS A 277 9.66 -0.32 9.46
CA LYS A 277 8.59 -0.22 10.47
C LYS A 277 7.20 -0.34 9.84
N LEU A 278 6.98 0.28 8.67
CA LEU A 278 5.71 0.17 7.95
C LEU A 278 5.46 -1.25 7.44
N LYS A 279 6.49 -1.92 6.89
CA LYS A 279 6.36 -3.31 6.40
C LYS A 279 6.12 -4.33 7.50
N ARG A 280 6.86 -4.27 8.60
CA ARG A 280 6.59 -5.12 9.76
C ARG A 280 5.18 -4.90 10.30
N GLY A 281 4.74 -3.64 10.30
CA GLY A 281 3.36 -3.28 10.60
C GLY A 281 2.37 -3.99 9.69
N ALA A 282 2.61 -3.96 8.38
CA ALA A 282 1.82 -4.63 7.35
C ALA A 282 1.80 -6.16 7.52
N ILE A 283 2.95 -6.80 7.73
CA ILE A 283 3.05 -8.25 7.94
C ILE A 283 2.22 -8.70 9.14
N ARG A 284 2.40 -8.04 10.29
CA ARG A 284 1.61 -8.35 11.49
C ARG A 284 0.12 -8.18 11.23
N SER A 285 -0.22 -7.18 10.42
CA SER A 285 -1.59 -6.84 10.04
C SER A 285 -2.18 -7.80 9.00
N LEU A 286 -1.41 -8.33 8.06
CA LEU A 286 -1.94 -9.12 6.94
C LEU A 286 -1.76 -10.62 7.13
N TYR A 287 -0.73 -11.05 7.87
CA TYR A 287 -0.37 -12.46 8.02
C TYR A 287 -0.19 -12.90 9.48
N GLY A 288 -0.27 -12.00 10.46
CA GLY A 288 -0.15 -12.36 11.88
C GLY A 288 -1.31 -13.22 12.43
N PRO A 289 -1.17 -13.84 13.61
CA PRO A 289 -2.27 -14.56 14.24
C PRO A 289 -3.52 -13.68 14.46
N GLY A 290 -4.71 -14.17 14.11
CA GLY A 290 -5.98 -13.46 14.26
C GLY A 290 -6.16 -12.23 13.35
N CYS A 291 -5.27 -12.06 12.36
CA CYS A 291 -5.40 -11.02 11.36
C CYS A 291 -6.32 -11.46 10.21
N MET A 292 -6.50 -10.61 9.20
CA MET A 292 -7.27 -10.87 7.99
C MET A 292 -6.77 -12.03 7.09
N GLN A 293 -5.75 -12.79 7.51
CA GLN A 293 -5.25 -13.98 6.79
C GLN A 293 -4.96 -13.71 5.29
N GLY A 294 -4.38 -12.55 4.98
CA GLY A 294 -4.03 -12.14 3.62
C GLY A 294 -5.16 -11.49 2.84
N GLN A 295 -6.36 -11.29 3.42
CA GLN A 295 -7.41 -10.53 2.75
C GLN A 295 -6.94 -9.09 2.51
N PHE A 296 -7.20 -8.62 1.30
CA PHE A 296 -6.92 -7.25 0.90
C PHE A 296 -7.87 -6.31 1.65
N VAL A 297 -7.29 -5.33 2.35
CA VAL A 297 -8.02 -4.12 2.76
C VAL A 297 -7.36 -2.96 2.07
N GLU A 298 -8.18 -2.04 1.57
CA GLU A 298 -7.73 -0.94 0.74
C GLU A 298 -6.62 -0.10 1.38
N LYS A 299 -6.72 0.13 2.69
CA LYS A 299 -5.65 0.76 3.48
C LYS A 299 -4.30 0.10 3.33
N HIS A 300 -4.30 -1.21 3.23
CA HIS A 300 -3.15 -2.08 3.23
C HIS A 300 -2.87 -2.68 1.86
N GLY A 301 -3.32 -2.08 0.76
CA GLY A 301 -3.05 -2.67 -0.55
C GLY A 301 -3.14 -1.73 -1.74
N GLY A 302 -3.70 -0.53 -1.59
CA GLY A 302 -3.82 0.40 -2.72
C GLY A 302 -2.56 1.21 -3.00
N HIS A 303 -2.50 1.74 -4.23
CA HIS A 303 -1.68 2.89 -4.56
C HIS A 303 -2.13 4.10 -3.73
N MET A 304 -1.22 5.06 -3.49
CA MET A 304 -1.57 6.25 -2.71
C MET A 304 -0.93 7.50 -3.26
N VAL A 305 -1.65 8.61 -3.19
CA VAL A 305 -1.10 9.97 -3.23
C VAL A 305 -1.17 10.51 -1.82
N PHE A 306 -0.07 11.08 -1.33
CA PHE A 306 -0.04 11.67 0.00
C PHE A 306 0.49 13.10 -0.08
N ARG A 307 -0.12 14.00 0.69
CA ARG A 307 0.13 15.44 0.71
C ARG A 307 0.21 15.93 2.14
N ASN A 308 0.99 16.97 2.42
CA ASN A 308 1.12 17.56 3.77
C ASN A 308 1.43 16.53 4.87
N GLU A 309 2.10 15.43 4.54
CA GLU A 309 2.24 14.28 5.45
C GLU A 309 3.08 14.59 6.69
N ASP A 310 3.99 15.54 6.54
CA ASP A 310 4.78 16.14 7.60
C ASP A 310 3.97 17.05 8.53
N ALA A 311 2.78 17.53 8.17
CA ALA A 311 2.02 18.41 9.05
C ALA A 311 1.49 17.70 10.33
N HIS A 312 1.28 16.38 10.31
CA HIS A 312 0.63 15.66 11.41
C HIS A 312 1.37 14.43 11.93
N TYR A 313 2.39 13.94 11.22
CA TYR A 313 3.11 12.74 11.63
C TYR A 313 4.61 13.00 11.79
N ARG A 314 5.09 12.97 13.04
CA ARG A 314 6.53 13.11 13.36
C ARG A 314 7.44 12.20 12.54
N GLY A 315 6.95 11.01 12.19
CA GLY A 315 7.73 10.08 11.37
C GLY A 315 7.81 10.46 9.89
N HIS A 316 6.94 11.32 9.36
CA HIS A 316 7.06 11.90 8.01
C HIS A 316 7.89 13.19 8.06
N GLN A 317 7.72 14.00 9.11
CA GLN A 317 8.59 15.15 9.42
C GLN A 317 10.05 14.73 9.46
N SER A 318 10.38 13.67 10.21
CA SER A 318 11.75 13.21 10.39
C SER A 318 12.41 12.67 9.11
N ILE A 319 11.68 12.53 8.01
CA ILE A 319 12.23 12.11 6.71
C ILE A 319 11.97 13.13 5.60
N GLY A 320 11.46 14.33 5.96
CA GLY A 320 11.11 15.38 5.00
C GLY A 320 10.05 14.98 3.99
N CYS A 321 9.15 14.06 4.34
CA CYS A 321 8.11 13.58 3.43
C CYS A 321 6.92 14.56 3.45
N SER A 322 6.96 15.56 2.57
CA SER A 322 5.87 16.53 2.38
C SER A 322 4.77 15.97 1.49
N SER A 323 5.12 15.53 0.28
CA SER A 323 4.17 14.92 -0.66
C SER A 323 4.80 13.77 -1.46
N GLY A 324 3.97 12.94 -2.09
CA GLY A 324 4.48 11.85 -2.92
C GLY A 324 3.44 10.83 -3.35
N GLY A 325 3.96 9.80 -4.00
CA GLY A 325 3.21 8.68 -4.54
C GLY A 325 3.70 7.36 -3.99
N ARG A 326 2.78 6.41 -3.90
CA ARG A 326 3.03 5.02 -3.55
C ARG A 326 2.47 4.11 -4.63
N ALA A 327 3.34 3.34 -5.26
CA ALA A 327 2.98 2.21 -6.08
C ALA A 327 3.09 0.90 -5.27
N ALA A 328 1.95 0.41 -4.78
CA ALA A 328 1.83 -0.90 -4.15
C ALA A 328 1.72 -1.97 -5.23
N PHE A 329 2.37 -3.13 -5.06
CA PHE A 329 2.28 -4.22 -6.02
C PHE A 329 2.28 -5.59 -5.32
N ALA A 330 1.41 -6.47 -5.82
CA ALA A 330 1.38 -7.87 -5.41
C ALA A 330 2.60 -8.59 -5.99
N LEU A 331 3.19 -9.47 -5.18
CA LEU A 331 4.36 -10.24 -5.58
C LEU A 331 3.98 -11.70 -5.73
N ARG A 332 4.15 -12.24 -6.93
CA ARG A 332 3.95 -13.64 -7.23
C ARG A 332 5.22 -14.44 -7.03
N TYR A 333 5.06 -15.65 -6.49
CA TYR A 333 6.15 -16.58 -6.27
C TYR A 333 5.64 -18.02 -6.37
N ARG A 334 6.56 -18.96 -6.59
CA ARG A 334 6.24 -20.39 -6.60
C ARG A 334 6.65 -21.04 -5.28
N HIS A 335 5.80 -21.89 -4.74
CA HIS A 335 6.10 -22.72 -3.58
C HIS A 335 5.43 -24.09 -3.73
N ASP A 336 6.22 -25.15 -3.60
CA ASP A 336 5.78 -26.54 -3.81
C ASP A 336 5.08 -26.80 -5.16
N GLY A 337 5.46 -26.02 -6.19
CA GLY A 337 4.88 -26.12 -7.53
C GLY A 337 3.65 -25.24 -7.77
N ASP A 338 3.08 -24.65 -6.73
CA ASP A 338 1.92 -23.76 -6.82
C ASP A 338 2.35 -22.29 -6.92
N GLU A 339 1.65 -21.51 -7.76
CA GLU A 339 1.79 -20.06 -7.77
C GLU A 339 1.02 -19.45 -6.60
N ARG A 340 1.70 -18.61 -5.83
CA ARG A 340 1.16 -17.87 -4.69
C ARG A 340 1.38 -16.37 -4.91
N GLU A 341 0.54 -15.56 -4.30
CA GLU A 341 0.60 -14.11 -4.41
C GLU A 341 0.56 -13.47 -3.01
N LEU A 342 1.49 -12.54 -2.75
CA LEU A 342 1.46 -11.70 -1.56
C LEU A 342 0.56 -10.49 -1.79
N THR A 343 -0.17 -10.07 -0.75
CA THR A 343 -1.00 -8.85 -0.77
C THR A 343 -0.20 -7.63 -1.27
N PRO A 344 -0.77 -6.77 -2.14
CA PRO A 344 -0.08 -5.65 -2.77
C PRO A 344 0.68 -4.64 -1.89
N MET A 345 0.52 -4.62 -0.57
CA MET A 345 1.36 -3.77 0.31
C MET A 345 2.74 -4.34 0.61
N ILE A 346 2.98 -5.60 0.30
CA ILE A 346 4.27 -6.23 0.61
C ILE A 346 5.35 -5.76 -0.35
N GLY A 347 5.04 -5.66 -1.63
CA GLY A 347 5.83 -4.90 -2.62
C GLY A 347 5.43 -3.43 -2.61
N ASP A 348 6.40 -2.53 -2.55
CA ASP A 348 6.13 -1.10 -2.44
C ASP A 348 7.24 -0.27 -3.08
N PHE A 349 6.85 0.61 -4.00
CA PHE A 349 7.70 1.62 -4.58
C PHE A 349 7.15 2.99 -4.22
N ARG A 350 7.98 3.84 -3.62
CA ARG A 350 7.60 5.17 -3.17
C ARG A 350 8.40 6.22 -3.90
N VAL A 351 7.70 7.27 -4.29
CA VAL A 351 8.26 8.48 -4.88
C VAL A 351 7.94 9.62 -3.93
N VAL A 352 8.94 10.38 -3.49
CA VAL A 352 8.76 11.43 -2.50
C VAL A 352 9.31 12.74 -3.02
N ARG A 353 8.54 13.79 -2.78
CA ARG A 353 8.94 15.20 -2.90
C ARG A 353 9.05 15.77 -1.49
N MET A 354 10.19 16.39 -1.21
CA MET A 354 10.49 16.97 0.08
C MET A 354 10.05 18.44 0.18
N SER A 355 9.75 19.07 -0.96
CA SER A 355 9.25 20.44 -1.05
C SER A 355 7.88 20.61 -0.37
N GLN A 356 7.73 21.71 0.38
CA GLN A 356 6.46 22.18 0.95
C GLN A 356 5.72 23.17 0.02
N ASP A 357 6.28 23.46 -1.16
CA ASP A 357 5.61 24.30 -2.15
C ASP A 357 4.34 23.58 -2.68
N GLU A 358 3.18 24.20 -2.49
CA GLU A 358 1.90 23.64 -2.91
C GLU A 358 1.85 23.41 -4.43
N SER A 359 2.58 24.20 -5.22
CA SER A 359 2.67 24.04 -6.69
C SER A 359 3.48 22.79 -7.11
N GLU A 360 4.25 22.21 -6.19
CA GLU A 360 5.04 21.01 -6.41
C GLU A 360 4.37 19.76 -5.83
N THR A 361 3.14 19.87 -5.32
CA THR A 361 2.40 18.77 -4.71
C THR A 361 2.17 17.62 -5.70
N PHE A 362 2.40 16.38 -5.23
CA PHE A 362 2.14 15.18 -6.01
C PHE A 362 0.64 15.02 -6.38
N THR A 363 0.40 14.67 -7.64
CA THR A 363 -0.93 14.58 -8.26
C THR A 363 -1.29 13.15 -8.66
N ALA A 364 -2.54 12.95 -9.09
CA ALA A 364 -2.98 11.67 -9.65
C ALA A 364 -2.28 11.34 -10.98
N ASP A 365 -1.90 12.35 -11.77
CA ASP A 365 -1.17 12.17 -13.02
C ASP A 365 0.26 11.65 -12.74
N ASP A 366 0.94 12.25 -11.76
CA ASP A 366 2.25 11.78 -11.29
C ASP A 366 2.18 10.31 -10.80
N LEU A 367 1.06 9.91 -10.20
CA LEU A 367 0.88 8.55 -9.70
C LEU A 367 0.91 7.52 -10.84
N ARG A 368 0.38 7.85 -12.03
CA ARG A 368 0.41 6.94 -13.19
C ARG A 368 1.83 6.52 -13.55
N HIS A 369 2.75 7.49 -13.51
CA HIS A 369 4.17 7.26 -13.72
C HIS A 369 4.76 6.41 -12.61
N ALA A 370 4.46 6.71 -11.34
CA ALA A 370 4.95 5.93 -10.21
C ALA A 370 4.49 4.45 -10.27
N VAL A 371 3.23 4.21 -10.66
CA VAL A 371 2.69 2.85 -10.84
C VAL A 371 3.41 2.13 -11.97
N ARG A 372 3.67 2.79 -13.10
CA ARG A 372 4.47 2.25 -14.20
C ARG A 372 5.86 1.77 -13.74
N TYR A 373 6.60 2.58 -12.99
CA TYR A 373 7.89 2.14 -12.43
C TYR A 373 7.73 0.99 -11.42
N GLY A 374 6.68 1.04 -10.59
CA GLY A 374 6.34 -0.04 -9.66
C GLY A 374 6.08 -1.38 -10.36
N GLU A 375 5.44 -1.36 -11.53
CA GLU A 375 5.21 -2.54 -12.37
C GLU A 375 6.51 -3.13 -12.96
N TRP A 376 7.44 -2.27 -13.36
CA TRP A 376 8.77 -2.71 -13.80
C TRP A 376 9.59 -3.31 -12.66
N ILE A 377 9.55 -2.68 -11.49
CA ILE A 377 10.15 -3.22 -10.27
C ILE A 377 9.54 -4.58 -9.93
N ARG A 378 8.20 -4.70 -9.96
CA ARG A 378 7.51 -5.98 -9.75
C ARG A 378 8.04 -7.06 -10.69
N ALA A 379 8.12 -6.78 -12.00
CA ALA A 379 8.59 -7.75 -12.97
C ALA A 379 10.02 -8.26 -12.69
N ALA A 380 10.92 -7.37 -12.26
CA ALA A 380 12.28 -7.76 -11.86
C ALA A 380 12.27 -8.60 -10.57
N VAL A 381 11.51 -8.19 -9.55
CA VAL A 381 11.43 -8.92 -8.28
C VAL A 381 10.84 -10.32 -8.47
N GLU A 382 9.75 -10.46 -9.22
CA GLU A 382 9.11 -11.76 -9.46
C GLU A 382 10.03 -12.71 -10.25
N GLU A 383 10.75 -12.21 -11.25
CA GLU A 383 11.73 -13.02 -11.99
C GLU A 383 12.89 -13.47 -11.08
N THR A 384 13.30 -12.61 -10.15
CA THR A 384 14.32 -12.94 -9.15
C THR A 384 13.89 -14.12 -8.29
N TYR A 385 12.65 -14.09 -7.80
CA TYR A 385 12.08 -15.19 -7.02
C TYR A 385 11.90 -16.46 -7.87
N ALA A 386 11.49 -16.32 -9.13
CA ALA A 386 11.32 -17.45 -10.04
C ALA A 386 12.64 -18.20 -10.31
N LEU A 387 13.78 -17.51 -10.26
CA LEU A 387 15.12 -18.10 -10.38
C LEU A 387 15.69 -18.59 -9.03
N GLY A 388 14.95 -18.46 -7.93
CA GLY A 388 15.41 -18.83 -6.59
C GLY A 388 16.52 -17.93 -6.04
N ALA A 389 16.71 -16.75 -6.63
CA ALA A 389 17.69 -15.77 -6.17
C ALA A 389 17.12 -14.92 -5.03
N VAL A 390 18.02 -14.34 -4.23
CA VAL A 390 17.68 -13.48 -3.10
C VAL A 390 18.19 -12.08 -3.39
N LEU A 391 17.34 -11.06 -3.25
CA LEU A 391 17.76 -9.67 -3.38
C LEU A 391 18.73 -9.31 -2.26
N ARG A 392 19.93 -8.84 -2.59
CA ARG A 392 20.90 -8.40 -1.58
C ARG A 392 20.92 -6.89 -1.54
N ALA A 393 20.73 -6.31 -0.35
CA ALA A 393 21.11 -4.93 -0.14
C ALA A 393 22.62 -4.88 0.04
N ASP A 394 23.29 -3.87 -0.50
CA ASP A 394 24.70 -3.65 -0.20
C ASP A 394 24.81 -3.50 1.33
N PRO A 395 25.78 -4.16 1.98
CA PRO A 395 26.05 -3.88 3.37
C PRO A 395 26.33 -2.37 3.49
N PRO A 396 25.80 -1.68 4.52
CA PRO A 396 26.15 -0.28 4.74
C PRO A 396 27.67 -0.19 4.74
N LYS A 397 28.24 0.68 3.90
CA LYS A 397 29.69 0.93 3.91
C LYS A 397 30.10 1.17 5.35
N ALA A 398 31.05 0.39 5.85
CA ALA A 398 31.57 0.56 7.20
C ALA A 398 32.06 2.00 7.32
N ALA A 399 31.57 2.69 8.35
CA ALA A 399 31.92 4.08 8.67
C ALA A 399 33.41 4.23 8.98
#